data_AF-A0A9W9WFA6-F1
#
_entry.id   AF-A0A9W9WFA6-F1
#
_cell.length_a   1.000
_cell.length_b   1.000
_cell.length_c   1.000
_cell.angle_alpha   90.00
_cell.angle_beta   90.00
_cell.angle_gamma   90.00
#
_symmetry.space_group_name_H-M   'P 1'
#
loop_
_entity.id
_entity.type
_entity.pdbx_description
1 polymer ?
#
loop_
_entity_poly.entity_id
_entity_poly.type
_entity_poly.pdbx_seq_one_letter_code
_entity_poly.pdbx_strand_id
1 'polypeptide(L)'
;MGNQKTPTGSIVRNIAVIPTELAHQIIDDLRVWDVLKLLCYDNDRVDACIMSHPICHSMFGPDPESFAKWKFAAHLYKDIFTAVEKAFVPECWPWDLYLGPNIHCLLPQKYGEILTYMKYRIHHELNIHWRKTDLTRFGAPNYSNGSGSIKEDYSFEQLKECWHDMQKAKANLFQLRASELRWTADMLEANPDILKRTLDPAQEFRPNTAHIVSRLRRTADAIMRNPAVFCFSEHFRYDFLNIIPFDSALDQLLRMMQKHGIIEGDQLVASRTIASAGAASHPSSIIKLVRIVIDGMSKFYLSPPEMAAQKADFAWRNAVNKDGDLLRTANTPWSEPCGASERVFLEGPYFTAFKYGNNKSYLRPEAFNWEPHHEMEKEWLASFVRVYRYLENLER
;
A
#
# COMPACT_ATOMS: atom_id res chain seq x y z
N MET A 1 -4.72 -43.93 4.63
CA MET A 1 -4.42 -43.96 3.18
C MET A 1 -4.33 -42.52 2.70
N GLY A 2 -3.14 -42.07 2.33
CA GLY A 2 -2.90 -40.68 1.94
C GLY A 2 -3.49 -40.40 0.56
N ASN A 3 -4.32 -39.37 0.46
CA ASN A 3 -4.77 -38.79 -0.80
C ASN A 3 -3.54 -38.30 -1.59
N GLN A 4 -2.99 -39.15 -2.45
CA GLN A 4 -2.14 -38.68 -3.54
C GLN A 4 -3.02 -37.82 -4.43
N LYS A 5 -2.85 -36.49 -4.33
CA LYS A 5 -3.44 -35.54 -5.28
C LYS A 5 -2.88 -35.89 -6.65
N THR A 6 -3.62 -36.66 -7.44
CA THR A 6 -3.34 -36.83 -8.86
C THR A 6 -3.27 -35.43 -9.47
N PRO A 7 -2.15 -34.99 -10.04
CA PRO A 7 -2.06 -33.65 -10.60
C PRO A 7 -3.14 -33.53 -11.68
N THR A 8 -3.96 -32.48 -11.65
CA THR A 8 -5.06 -32.28 -12.61
C THR A 8 -4.59 -32.34 -14.07
N GLY A 9 -3.30 -32.07 -14.36
CA GLY A 9 -2.68 -32.27 -15.67
C GLY A 9 -2.57 -33.75 -16.12
N SER A 10 -2.52 -34.71 -15.20
CA SER A 10 -2.61 -36.14 -15.53
C SER A 10 -4.02 -36.54 -15.96
N ILE A 11 -5.05 -35.89 -15.38
CA ILE A 11 -6.46 -36.14 -15.75
C ILE A 11 -6.71 -35.62 -17.17
N VAL A 12 -6.23 -34.41 -17.49
CA VAL A 12 -6.33 -33.81 -18.83
C VAL A 12 -5.67 -34.70 -19.90
N ARG A 13 -4.46 -35.20 -19.63
CA ARG A 13 -3.77 -36.12 -20.55
C ARG A 13 -4.53 -37.42 -20.76
N ASN A 14 -5.15 -37.97 -19.72
CA ASN A 14 -5.92 -39.18 -19.83
C ASN A 14 -7.24 -38.94 -20.60
N ILE A 15 -7.96 -37.85 -20.33
CA ILE A 15 -9.18 -37.48 -21.08
C ILE A 15 -8.87 -37.26 -22.56
N ALA A 16 -7.71 -36.69 -22.90
CA ALA A 16 -7.33 -36.46 -24.28
C ALA A 16 -7.10 -37.75 -25.10
N VAL A 17 -6.83 -38.88 -24.46
CA VAL A 17 -6.45 -40.14 -25.15
C VAL A 17 -7.61 -41.15 -25.17
N ILE A 18 -8.61 -40.99 -24.32
CA ILE A 18 -9.75 -41.91 -24.25
C ILE A 18 -10.84 -41.60 -25.31
N PRO A 19 -11.68 -42.60 -25.65
CA PRO A 19 -12.88 -42.40 -26.45
C PRO A 19 -13.80 -41.33 -25.88
N THR A 20 -14.52 -40.63 -26.76
CA THR A 20 -15.40 -39.50 -26.40
C THR A 20 -16.48 -39.92 -25.39
N GLU A 21 -17.00 -41.13 -25.52
CA GLU A 21 -18.06 -41.68 -24.67
C GLU A 21 -17.57 -41.88 -23.23
N LEU A 22 -16.34 -42.36 -23.06
CA LEU A 22 -15.72 -42.50 -21.73
C LEU A 22 -15.34 -41.14 -21.15
N ALA A 23 -14.89 -40.20 -22.00
CA ALA A 23 -14.66 -38.82 -21.58
C ALA A 23 -15.96 -38.17 -21.08
N HIS A 24 -17.10 -38.43 -21.74
CA HIS A 24 -18.40 -37.91 -21.31
C HIS A 24 -18.83 -38.48 -19.96
N GLN A 25 -18.69 -39.80 -19.76
CA GLN A 25 -18.97 -40.42 -18.46
C GLN A 25 -18.13 -39.83 -17.32
N ILE A 26 -16.84 -39.55 -17.58
CA ILE A 26 -15.99 -38.90 -16.59
C ILE A 26 -16.47 -37.46 -16.32
N ILE A 27 -16.84 -36.72 -17.36
CA ILE A 27 -17.31 -35.34 -17.25
C ILE A 27 -18.62 -35.25 -16.45
N ASP A 28 -19.53 -36.21 -16.61
CA ASP A 28 -20.79 -36.28 -15.84
C ASP A 28 -20.56 -36.29 -14.31
N ASP A 29 -19.49 -36.94 -13.86
CA ASP A 29 -19.12 -37.02 -12.45
C ASP A 29 -18.34 -35.80 -11.95
N LEU A 30 -17.97 -34.87 -12.83
CA LEU A 30 -17.25 -33.67 -12.45
C LEU A 30 -18.19 -32.62 -11.87
N ARG A 31 -17.63 -31.86 -10.93
CA ARG A 31 -18.22 -30.63 -10.44
C ARG A 31 -17.97 -29.50 -11.42
N VAL A 32 -18.82 -28.46 -11.39
CA VAL A 32 -18.69 -27.31 -12.32
C VAL A 32 -17.30 -26.70 -12.30
N TRP A 33 -16.75 -26.42 -11.11
CA TRP A 33 -15.39 -25.89 -10.99
C TRP A 33 -14.31 -26.80 -11.57
N ASP A 34 -14.48 -28.13 -11.56
CA ASP A 34 -13.51 -29.06 -12.15
C ASP A 34 -13.57 -29.01 -13.67
N VAL A 35 -14.77 -28.87 -14.25
CA VAL A 35 -14.94 -28.60 -15.69
C VAL A 35 -14.35 -27.24 -16.08
N LEU A 36 -14.59 -26.18 -15.28
CA LEU A 36 -13.97 -24.86 -15.52
C LEU A 36 -12.44 -24.92 -15.45
N LYS A 37 -11.87 -25.70 -14.53
CA LYS A 37 -10.41 -25.92 -14.50
C LYS A 37 -9.92 -26.62 -15.77
N LEU A 38 -10.67 -27.60 -16.30
CA LEU A 38 -10.33 -28.28 -17.56
C LEU A 38 -10.24 -27.30 -18.72
N LEU A 39 -11.16 -26.32 -18.81
CA LEU A 39 -11.10 -25.25 -19.83
C LEU A 39 -9.79 -24.45 -19.77
N CYS A 40 -9.21 -24.29 -18.58
CA CYS A 40 -7.95 -23.57 -18.38
C CYS A 40 -6.68 -24.38 -18.72
N TYR A 41 -6.81 -25.59 -19.29
CA TYR A 41 -5.67 -26.39 -19.77
C TYR A 41 -5.40 -26.25 -21.26
N ASP A 42 -6.27 -25.53 -21.99
CA ASP A 42 -6.11 -25.22 -23.41
C ASP A 42 -5.78 -26.46 -24.27
N ASN A 43 -6.58 -27.52 -24.09
CA ASN A 43 -6.43 -28.76 -24.85
C ASN A 43 -7.59 -28.97 -25.81
N ASP A 44 -7.32 -28.88 -27.12
CA ASP A 44 -8.35 -28.94 -28.16
C ASP A 44 -9.22 -30.20 -28.10
N ARG A 45 -8.64 -31.35 -27.72
CA ARG A 45 -9.37 -32.61 -27.60
C ARG A 45 -10.31 -32.60 -26.40
N VAL A 46 -9.86 -32.07 -25.26
CA VAL A 46 -10.70 -31.91 -24.06
C VAL A 46 -11.80 -30.89 -24.31
N ASP A 47 -11.49 -29.78 -24.98
CA ASP A 47 -12.46 -28.76 -25.37
C ASP A 47 -13.54 -29.35 -26.29
N ALA A 48 -13.15 -30.16 -27.28
CA ALA A 48 -14.10 -30.87 -28.15
C ALA A 48 -14.97 -31.87 -27.36
N CYS A 49 -14.41 -32.59 -26.38
CA CYS A 49 -15.18 -33.47 -25.50
C CYS A 49 -16.18 -32.69 -24.63
N ILE A 50 -15.79 -31.53 -24.10
CA ILE A 50 -16.69 -30.66 -23.31
C ILE A 50 -17.79 -30.07 -24.20
N MET A 51 -17.46 -29.58 -25.40
CA MET A 51 -18.44 -28.99 -26.33
C MET A 51 -19.44 -30.01 -26.88
N SER A 52 -19.04 -31.28 -27.02
CA SER A 52 -19.93 -32.36 -27.47
C SER A 52 -20.76 -32.99 -26.35
N HIS A 53 -20.47 -32.68 -25.09
CA HIS A 53 -21.17 -33.23 -23.93
C HIS A 53 -22.54 -32.54 -23.74
N PRO A 54 -23.68 -33.25 -23.65
CA PRO A 54 -25.01 -32.62 -23.64
C PRO A 54 -25.21 -31.54 -22.57
N ILE A 55 -24.81 -31.82 -21.32
CA ILE A 55 -24.94 -30.87 -20.20
C ILE A 55 -24.01 -29.66 -20.40
N CYS A 56 -22.72 -29.88 -20.66
CA CYS A 56 -21.76 -28.79 -20.88
C CYS A 56 -22.08 -27.95 -22.12
N HIS A 57 -22.57 -28.57 -23.20
CA HIS A 57 -23.05 -27.88 -24.39
C HIS A 57 -24.20 -26.93 -24.05
N SER A 58 -25.16 -27.39 -23.25
CA SER A 58 -26.26 -26.53 -22.78
C SER A 58 -25.78 -25.44 -21.81
N MET A 59 -24.71 -25.67 -21.06
CA MET A 59 -24.17 -24.75 -20.05
C MET A 59 -23.29 -23.66 -20.64
N PHE A 60 -22.36 -24.04 -21.54
CA PHE A 60 -21.37 -23.13 -22.12
C PHE A 60 -21.82 -22.50 -23.43
N GLY A 61 -22.93 -22.97 -23.97
CA GLY A 61 -23.48 -22.53 -25.24
C GLY A 61 -23.04 -23.44 -26.39
N PRO A 62 -23.89 -23.54 -27.43
CA PRO A 62 -23.66 -24.45 -28.54
C PRO A 62 -22.60 -23.97 -29.53
N ASP A 63 -22.32 -22.66 -29.52
CA ASP A 63 -21.46 -22.01 -30.49
C ASP A 63 -20.04 -21.74 -29.95
N PRO A 64 -19.03 -21.68 -30.84
CA PRO A 64 -17.65 -21.42 -30.44
C PRO A 64 -17.43 -20.08 -29.73
N GLU A 65 -18.25 -19.06 -30.01
CA GLU A 65 -18.09 -17.73 -29.41
C GLU A 65 -18.51 -17.74 -27.94
N SER A 66 -19.64 -18.35 -27.62
CA SER A 66 -20.11 -18.57 -26.24
C SER A 66 -19.09 -19.39 -25.47
N PHE A 67 -18.59 -20.50 -26.04
CA PHE A 67 -17.57 -21.32 -25.41
C PHE A 67 -16.27 -20.53 -25.14
N ALA A 68 -15.84 -19.69 -26.08
CA ALA A 68 -14.68 -18.82 -25.91
C ALA A 68 -14.87 -17.80 -24.76
N LYS A 69 -16.06 -17.23 -24.59
CA LYS A 69 -16.37 -16.31 -23.46
C LYS A 69 -16.24 -17.02 -22.11
N TRP A 70 -16.72 -18.26 -22.02
CA TRP A 70 -16.58 -19.08 -20.81
C TRP A 70 -15.12 -19.42 -20.51
N LYS A 71 -14.37 -19.82 -21.54
CA LYS A 71 -12.94 -20.12 -21.42
C LYS A 71 -12.16 -18.89 -20.98
N PHE A 72 -12.45 -17.72 -21.55
CA PHE A 72 -11.86 -16.45 -21.13
C PHE A 72 -12.16 -16.12 -19.67
N ALA A 73 -13.42 -16.23 -19.24
CA ALA A 73 -13.83 -15.97 -17.86
C ALA A 73 -13.16 -16.92 -16.87
N ALA A 74 -13.06 -18.21 -17.21
CA ALA A 74 -12.41 -19.22 -16.37
C ALA A 74 -10.90 -18.95 -16.21
N HIS A 75 -10.21 -18.59 -17.30
CA HIS A 75 -8.80 -18.18 -17.26
C HIS A 75 -8.60 -16.94 -16.40
N LEU A 76 -9.40 -15.88 -16.63
CA LEU A 76 -9.29 -14.65 -15.84
C LEU A 76 -9.51 -14.92 -14.34
N TYR A 77 -10.51 -15.74 -14.00
CA TYR A 77 -10.77 -16.14 -12.62
C TYR A 77 -9.56 -16.88 -12.03
N LYS A 78 -9.03 -17.89 -12.75
CA LYS A 78 -7.87 -18.67 -12.32
C LYS A 78 -6.64 -17.78 -12.10
N ASP A 79 -6.35 -16.89 -13.04
CA ASP A 79 -5.17 -16.03 -13.03
C ASP A 79 -5.19 -15.08 -11.84
N ILE A 80 -6.32 -14.40 -11.61
CA ILE A 80 -6.48 -13.48 -10.49
C ILE A 80 -6.35 -14.23 -9.16
N PHE A 81 -7.08 -15.34 -8.98
CA PHE A 81 -7.08 -16.07 -7.72
C PHE A 81 -5.73 -16.74 -7.41
N THR A 82 -5.06 -17.26 -8.44
CA THR A 82 -3.70 -17.82 -8.30
C THR A 82 -2.70 -16.72 -7.91
N ALA A 83 -2.77 -15.55 -8.55
CA ALA A 83 -1.88 -14.42 -8.27
C ALA A 83 -2.04 -13.86 -6.85
N VAL A 84 -3.21 -14.03 -6.22
CA VAL A 84 -3.45 -13.64 -4.82
C VAL A 84 -3.35 -14.81 -3.85
N GLU A 85 -2.77 -15.94 -4.29
CA GLU A 85 -2.55 -17.16 -3.49
C GLU A 85 -3.85 -17.73 -2.89
N LYS A 86 -4.98 -17.54 -3.58
CA LYS A 86 -6.28 -18.09 -3.21
C LYS A 86 -6.59 -19.33 -4.03
N ALA A 87 -7.25 -20.30 -3.39
CA ALA A 87 -7.74 -21.47 -4.08
C ALA A 87 -8.81 -21.08 -5.13
N PHE A 88 -8.87 -21.84 -6.21
CA PHE A 88 -9.88 -21.68 -7.27
C PHE A 88 -11.31 -21.84 -6.74
N VAL A 89 -11.51 -22.60 -5.64
CA VAL A 89 -12.76 -22.65 -4.90
C VAL A 89 -12.45 -22.49 -3.41
N PRO A 90 -13.19 -21.64 -2.67
CA PRO A 90 -13.05 -21.52 -1.22
C PRO A 90 -13.43 -22.81 -0.50
N GLU A 91 -12.87 -23.02 0.69
CA GLU A 91 -13.22 -24.19 1.50
C GLU A 91 -14.54 -24.04 2.28
N CYS A 92 -15.10 -22.83 2.43
CA CYS A 92 -16.29 -22.58 3.26
C CYS A 92 -17.00 -21.25 2.93
N TRP A 93 -17.59 -21.06 1.74
CA TRP A 93 -18.45 -19.90 1.49
C TRP A 93 -19.93 -20.32 1.40
N PRO A 94 -20.86 -19.64 2.11
CA PRO A 94 -22.28 -20.00 2.12
C PRO A 94 -22.97 -19.83 0.75
N TRP A 95 -22.27 -19.22 -0.22
CA TRP A 95 -22.71 -19.01 -1.60
C TRP A 95 -22.04 -19.94 -2.62
N ASP A 96 -21.33 -20.99 -2.18
CA ASP A 96 -20.70 -22.01 -3.05
C ASP A 96 -21.70 -22.88 -3.85
N LEU A 97 -22.98 -22.49 -3.85
CA LEU A 97 -24.09 -23.24 -4.44
C LEU A 97 -23.96 -23.53 -5.94
N TYR A 98 -23.20 -22.72 -6.70
CA TYR A 98 -23.19 -22.83 -8.17
C TYR A 98 -21.96 -23.54 -8.75
N LEU A 99 -20.82 -23.51 -8.05
CA LEU A 99 -19.56 -24.09 -8.53
C LEU A 99 -19.26 -25.47 -7.93
N GLY A 100 -19.82 -25.74 -6.73
CA GLY A 100 -19.60 -26.96 -5.97
C GLY A 100 -20.36 -28.21 -6.43
N PRO A 101 -21.61 -28.11 -6.94
CA PRO A 101 -22.35 -29.29 -7.40
C PRO A 101 -21.72 -29.98 -8.61
N ASN A 102 -22.02 -31.28 -8.75
CA ASN A 102 -21.79 -32.01 -10.00
C ASN A 102 -22.59 -31.36 -11.14
N ILE A 103 -22.06 -31.38 -12.36
CA ILE A 103 -22.68 -30.68 -13.49
C ILE A 103 -24.12 -31.16 -13.77
N HIS A 104 -24.42 -32.44 -13.54
CA HIS A 104 -25.74 -33.02 -13.73
C HIS A 104 -26.76 -32.64 -12.63
N CYS A 105 -26.30 -32.07 -11.51
CA CYS A 105 -27.17 -31.61 -10.43
C CYS A 105 -27.71 -30.19 -10.65
N LEU A 106 -27.22 -29.47 -11.67
CA LEU A 106 -27.61 -28.09 -11.93
C LEU A 106 -28.77 -28.01 -12.92
N LEU A 107 -29.76 -27.18 -12.60
CA LEU A 107 -30.86 -26.89 -13.50
C LEU A 107 -30.39 -25.93 -14.61
N PRO A 108 -30.82 -26.12 -15.87
CA PRO A 108 -30.38 -25.27 -16.99
C PRO A 108 -30.61 -23.76 -16.80
N GLN A 109 -31.66 -23.39 -16.07
CA GLN A 109 -31.99 -22.01 -15.72
C GLN A 109 -30.90 -21.33 -14.87
N LYS A 110 -30.03 -22.12 -14.22
CA LYS A 110 -28.98 -21.67 -13.31
C LYS A 110 -27.62 -21.49 -13.98
N TYR A 111 -27.45 -21.87 -15.24
CA TYR A 111 -26.15 -21.78 -15.92
C TYR A 111 -25.64 -20.34 -16.03
N GLY A 112 -26.53 -19.36 -16.27
CA GLY A 112 -26.16 -17.94 -16.30
C GLY A 112 -25.70 -17.41 -14.94
N GLU A 113 -26.15 -18.01 -13.82
CA GLU A 113 -25.76 -17.60 -12.47
C GLU A 113 -24.28 -17.92 -12.19
N ILE A 114 -23.69 -18.88 -12.90
CA ILE A 114 -22.26 -19.25 -12.77
C ILE A 114 -21.35 -18.11 -13.26
N LEU A 115 -21.62 -17.56 -14.46
CA LEU A 115 -20.84 -16.43 -15.00
C LEU A 115 -20.98 -15.21 -14.09
N THR A 116 -22.21 -14.89 -13.67
CA THR A 116 -22.49 -13.80 -12.72
C THR A 116 -21.74 -14.00 -11.41
N TYR A 117 -21.69 -15.24 -10.90
CA TYR A 117 -20.95 -15.58 -9.70
C TYR A 117 -19.43 -15.39 -9.86
N MET A 118 -18.83 -15.91 -10.95
CA MET A 118 -17.40 -15.70 -11.22
C MET A 118 -17.05 -14.21 -11.35
N LYS A 119 -17.89 -13.46 -12.06
CA LYS A 119 -17.76 -12.01 -12.23
C LYS A 119 -17.81 -11.29 -10.88
N TYR A 120 -18.81 -11.58 -10.06
CA TYR A 120 -18.95 -11.03 -8.71
C TYR A 120 -17.73 -11.31 -7.84
N ARG A 121 -17.21 -12.54 -7.89
CA ARG A 121 -16.02 -12.96 -7.14
C ARG A 121 -14.76 -12.22 -7.57
N ILE A 122 -14.54 -12.06 -8.87
CA ILE A 122 -13.45 -11.26 -9.41
C ILE A 122 -13.60 -9.81 -8.94
N HIS A 123 -14.78 -9.21 -9.13
CA HIS A 123 -15.06 -7.84 -8.71
C HIS A 123 -14.80 -7.63 -7.22
N HIS A 124 -15.33 -8.52 -6.37
CA HIS A 124 -15.12 -8.49 -4.94
C HIS A 124 -13.62 -8.57 -4.59
N GLU A 125 -12.87 -9.46 -5.24
CA GLU A 125 -11.43 -9.56 -5.03
C GLU A 125 -10.73 -8.26 -5.40
N LEU A 126 -10.95 -7.73 -6.61
CA LEU A 126 -10.39 -6.44 -7.03
C LEU A 126 -10.76 -5.33 -6.06
N ASN A 127 -12.00 -5.28 -5.58
CA ASN A 127 -12.47 -4.27 -4.64
C ASN A 127 -11.74 -4.36 -3.28
N ILE A 128 -11.34 -5.55 -2.82
CA ILE A 128 -10.48 -5.70 -1.63
C ILE A 128 -9.14 -4.98 -1.86
N HIS A 129 -8.49 -5.19 -3.00
CA HIS A 129 -7.20 -4.55 -3.29
C HIS A 129 -7.35 -3.05 -3.50
N TRP A 130 -8.42 -2.61 -4.15
CA TRP A 130 -8.74 -1.19 -4.41
C TRP A 130 -9.03 -0.41 -3.13
N ARG A 131 -9.77 -1.02 -2.20
CA ARG A 131 -10.07 -0.42 -0.90
C ARG A 131 -8.90 -0.47 0.07
N LYS A 132 -7.83 -1.21 -0.22
CA LYS A 132 -6.66 -1.24 0.67
C LYS A 132 -5.86 0.05 0.54
N THR A 133 -5.43 0.40 -0.67
CA THR A 133 -4.55 1.55 -0.89
C THR A 133 -5.03 2.36 -2.08
N ASP A 134 -4.75 3.66 -2.07
CA ASP A 134 -5.05 4.50 -3.22
C ASP A 134 -4.05 4.26 -4.36
N LEU A 135 -4.41 3.33 -5.25
CA LEU A 135 -3.58 2.96 -6.41
C LEU A 135 -3.55 4.04 -7.50
N THR A 136 -4.44 5.04 -7.45
CA THR A 136 -4.44 6.12 -8.45
C THR A 136 -3.18 6.98 -8.36
N ARG A 137 -2.64 7.14 -7.15
CA ARG A 137 -1.36 7.83 -6.87
C ARG A 137 -0.15 7.15 -7.51
N PHE A 138 -0.30 5.89 -7.91
CA PHE A 138 0.76 5.06 -8.48
C PHE A 138 0.49 4.71 -9.95
N GLY A 139 -0.46 5.41 -10.60
CA GLY A 139 -0.69 5.35 -12.03
C GLY A 139 -1.88 4.50 -12.48
N ALA A 140 -2.72 4.00 -11.57
CA ALA A 140 -3.97 3.34 -11.96
C ALA A 140 -5.05 4.38 -12.37
N PRO A 141 -5.84 4.13 -13.42
CA PRO A 141 -7.04 4.92 -13.70
C PRO A 141 -8.03 4.89 -12.54
N ASN A 142 -8.85 5.95 -12.41
CA ASN A 142 -9.86 5.99 -11.35
C ASN A 142 -11.06 5.09 -11.69
N TYR A 143 -11.06 3.88 -11.12
CA TYR A 143 -12.16 2.92 -11.22
C TYR A 143 -13.26 3.11 -10.16
N SER A 144 -13.15 4.14 -9.31
CA SER A 144 -14.10 4.39 -8.22
C SER A 144 -15.49 4.78 -8.75
N ASN A 145 -16.53 4.30 -8.08
CA ASN A 145 -17.92 4.74 -8.26
C ASN A 145 -18.28 5.98 -7.40
N GLY A 146 -17.29 6.68 -6.84
CA GLY A 146 -17.49 7.80 -5.92
C GLY A 146 -17.63 7.40 -4.44
N SER A 147 -17.99 6.14 -4.14
CA SER A 147 -18.02 5.58 -2.77
C SER A 147 -16.70 4.95 -2.33
N GLY A 148 -15.63 5.08 -3.14
CA GLY A 148 -14.35 4.42 -2.91
C GLY A 148 -14.29 2.94 -3.34
N SER A 149 -15.34 2.44 -4.02
CA SER A 149 -15.42 1.06 -4.52
C SER A 149 -15.34 1.00 -6.04
N ILE A 150 -14.92 -0.14 -6.59
CA ILE A 150 -14.93 -0.35 -8.05
C ILE A 150 -16.38 -0.37 -8.58
N LYS A 151 -16.63 0.25 -9.75
CA LYS A 151 -17.94 0.20 -10.43
C LYS A 151 -18.41 -1.26 -10.65
N GLU A 152 -19.71 -1.52 -10.51
CA GLU A 152 -20.26 -2.88 -10.45
C GLU A 152 -20.51 -3.53 -11.82
N ASP A 153 -20.73 -2.72 -12.87
CA ASP A 153 -21.22 -3.20 -14.17
C ASP A 153 -20.13 -3.62 -15.17
N TYR A 154 -18.88 -3.82 -14.75
CA TYR A 154 -17.76 -4.09 -15.67
C TYR A 154 -17.83 -5.42 -16.38
N SER A 155 -17.59 -5.48 -17.70
CA SER A 155 -17.40 -6.76 -18.41
C SER A 155 -16.15 -7.51 -17.91
N PHE A 156 -16.00 -8.79 -18.28
CA PHE A 156 -14.78 -9.53 -17.91
C PHE A 156 -13.51 -8.88 -18.50
N GLU A 157 -13.60 -8.30 -19.69
CA GLU A 157 -12.51 -7.56 -20.34
C GLU A 157 -12.15 -6.31 -19.53
N GLN A 158 -13.15 -5.54 -19.09
CA GLN A 158 -12.92 -4.38 -18.23
C GLN A 158 -12.36 -4.76 -16.86
N LEU A 159 -12.78 -5.90 -16.29
CA LEU A 159 -12.20 -6.42 -15.06
C LEU A 159 -10.74 -6.87 -15.25
N LYS A 160 -10.41 -7.44 -16.42
CA LYS A 160 -9.03 -7.82 -16.78
C LYS A 160 -8.14 -6.59 -16.94
N GLU A 161 -8.61 -5.54 -17.61
CA GLU A 161 -7.91 -4.26 -17.72
C GLU A 161 -7.69 -3.63 -16.34
N CYS A 162 -8.75 -3.57 -15.53
CA CYS A 162 -8.68 -3.06 -14.16
C CYS A 162 -7.63 -3.83 -13.33
N TRP A 163 -7.63 -5.16 -13.40
CA TRP A 163 -6.62 -5.98 -12.74
C TRP A 163 -5.20 -5.66 -13.19
N HIS A 164 -4.97 -5.51 -14.50
CA HIS A 164 -3.66 -5.19 -15.06
C HIS A 164 -3.14 -3.84 -14.56
N ASP A 165 -3.99 -2.80 -14.62
CA ASP A 165 -3.64 -1.46 -14.15
C ASP A 165 -3.38 -1.43 -12.63
N MET A 166 -4.16 -2.18 -11.85
CA MET A 166 -3.92 -2.35 -10.42
C MET A 166 -2.58 -3.03 -10.15
N GLN A 167 -2.21 -4.07 -10.90
CA GLN A 167 -0.92 -4.75 -10.73
C GLN A 167 0.26 -3.84 -11.10
N LYS A 168 0.14 -3.06 -12.18
CA LYS A 168 1.14 -2.06 -12.56
C LYS A 168 1.31 -0.99 -11.47
N ALA A 169 0.21 -0.46 -10.95
CA ALA A 169 0.24 0.52 -9.86
C ALA A 169 0.83 -0.08 -8.56
N LYS A 170 0.54 -1.34 -8.25
CA LYS A 170 1.16 -2.05 -7.12
C LYS A 170 2.66 -2.22 -7.31
N ALA A 171 3.13 -2.56 -8.50
CA ALA A 171 4.56 -2.64 -8.80
C ALA A 171 5.26 -1.29 -8.55
N ASN A 172 4.67 -0.18 -9.01
CA ASN A 172 5.17 1.18 -8.76
C ASN A 172 5.21 1.51 -7.26
N LEU A 173 4.12 1.24 -6.54
CA LEU A 173 4.05 1.42 -5.08
C LEU A 173 5.16 0.63 -4.38
N PHE A 174 5.37 -0.62 -4.76
CA PHE A 174 6.31 -1.52 -4.08
C PHE A 174 7.75 -1.13 -4.38
N GLN A 175 8.04 -0.72 -5.62
CA GLN A 175 9.31 -0.14 -6.00
C GLN A 175 9.61 1.13 -5.19
N LEU A 176 8.62 2.02 -5.04
CA LEU A 176 8.75 3.23 -4.24
C LEU A 176 9.01 2.90 -2.76
N ARG A 177 8.22 2.02 -2.14
CA ARG A 177 8.45 1.64 -0.74
C ARG A 177 9.80 0.96 -0.52
N ALA A 178 10.24 0.12 -1.46
CA ALA A 178 11.54 -0.51 -1.39
C ALA A 178 12.69 0.52 -1.53
N SER A 179 12.57 1.52 -2.41
CA SER A 179 13.57 2.58 -2.54
C SER A 179 13.60 3.48 -1.31
N GLU A 180 12.43 3.82 -0.74
CA GLU A 180 12.31 4.55 0.52
C GLU A 180 12.98 3.83 1.69
N LEU A 181 12.79 2.52 1.80
CA LEU A 181 13.41 1.72 2.85
C LEU A 181 14.93 1.68 2.73
N ARG A 182 15.46 1.56 1.50
CA ARG A 182 16.91 1.63 1.26
C ARG A 182 17.46 3.01 1.61
N TRP A 183 16.82 4.07 1.13
CA TRP A 183 17.19 5.44 1.45
C TRP A 183 17.17 5.72 2.96
N THR A 184 16.12 5.24 3.65
CA THR A 184 15.99 5.33 5.12
C THR A 184 17.15 4.62 5.81
N ALA A 185 17.49 3.41 5.35
CA ALA A 185 18.59 2.62 5.91
C ALA A 185 19.92 3.37 5.76
N ASP A 186 20.19 3.94 4.58
CA ASP A 186 21.42 4.67 4.30
C ASP A 186 21.52 5.96 5.13
N MET A 187 20.41 6.71 5.24
CA MET A 187 20.34 7.93 6.07
C MET A 187 20.60 7.64 7.55
N LEU A 188 19.99 6.58 8.08
CA LEU A 188 20.14 6.18 9.47
C LEU A 188 21.55 5.62 9.76
N GLU A 189 22.13 4.87 8.83
CA GLU A 189 23.50 4.35 8.95
C GLU A 189 24.53 5.48 8.95
N ALA A 190 24.32 6.51 8.14
CA ALA A 190 25.22 7.66 8.05
C ALA A 190 25.05 8.67 9.21
N ASN A 191 23.89 8.71 9.87
CA ASN A 191 23.56 9.69 10.90
C ASN A 191 22.88 9.08 12.14
N PRO A 192 23.48 8.04 12.75
CA PRO A 192 22.83 7.29 13.83
C PRO A 192 22.76 8.06 15.17
N ASP A 193 23.54 9.12 15.29
CA ASP A 193 23.62 10.03 16.44
C ASP A 193 22.51 11.09 16.47
N ILE A 194 21.96 11.44 15.31
CA ILE A 194 20.91 12.47 15.19
C ILE A 194 19.58 11.95 14.66
N LEU A 195 19.53 10.73 14.12
CA LEU A 195 18.31 10.11 13.60
C LEU A 195 17.92 8.85 14.39
N LYS A 196 16.62 8.63 14.50
CA LYS A 196 15.99 7.45 15.09
C LYS A 196 14.90 6.91 14.19
N ARG A 197 14.46 5.68 14.48
CA ARG A 197 13.26 5.12 13.86
C ARG A 197 12.03 5.86 14.37
N THR A 198 11.13 6.25 13.47
CA THR A 198 9.91 7.01 13.79
C THR A 198 9.00 6.29 14.79
N LEU A 199 8.93 4.96 14.69
CA LEU A 199 8.12 4.12 15.57
C LEU A 199 8.82 3.72 16.88
N ASP A 200 10.08 4.13 17.11
CA ASP A 200 10.74 3.92 18.40
C ASP A 200 10.36 5.08 19.34
N PRO A 201 9.70 4.84 20.48
CA PRO A 201 9.38 5.91 21.42
C PRO A 201 10.63 6.46 22.12
N ALA A 202 11.72 5.71 22.21
CA ALA A 202 12.92 6.13 22.95
C ALA A 202 13.62 7.31 22.25
N GLN A 203 14.00 8.33 23.01
CA GLN A 203 14.80 9.49 22.54
C GLN A 203 16.29 9.32 22.86
N GLU A 204 16.73 8.07 22.98
CA GLU A 204 18.09 7.70 23.35
C GLU A 204 18.77 6.93 22.22
N PHE A 205 20.09 7.06 22.14
CA PHE A 205 20.90 6.32 21.19
C PHE A 205 20.80 4.81 21.43
N ARG A 206 20.39 4.06 20.40
CA ARG A 206 20.34 2.60 20.45
C ARG A 206 21.68 2.03 19.97
N PRO A 207 22.29 1.08 20.69
CA PRO A 207 23.49 0.40 20.20
C PRO A 207 23.23 -0.48 18.96
N ASN A 208 21.97 -0.82 18.67
CA ASN A 208 21.59 -1.78 17.64
C ASN A 208 21.19 -1.15 16.29
N THR A 209 21.66 0.05 15.96
CA THR A 209 21.32 0.71 14.68
C THR A 209 21.67 -0.14 13.46
N ALA A 210 22.80 -0.87 13.48
CA ALA A 210 23.17 -1.80 12.42
C ALA A 210 22.11 -2.90 12.18
N HIS A 211 21.48 -3.40 13.24
CA HIS A 211 20.41 -4.39 13.11
C HIS A 211 19.15 -3.78 12.45
N ILE A 212 18.80 -2.54 12.82
CA ILE A 212 17.66 -1.83 12.24
C ILE A 212 17.89 -1.58 10.75
N VAL A 213 19.06 -1.06 10.38
CA VAL A 213 19.47 -0.82 8.98
C VAL A 213 19.42 -2.12 8.17
N SER A 214 20.00 -3.21 8.68
CA SER A 214 19.99 -4.52 8.03
C SER A 214 18.55 -5.05 7.83
N ARG A 215 17.66 -4.82 8.80
CA ARG A 215 16.26 -5.20 8.70
C ARG A 215 15.52 -4.39 7.63
N LEU A 216 15.73 -3.08 7.57
CA LEU A 216 15.12 -2.21 6.54
C LEU A 216 15.49 -2.67 5.13
N ARG A 217 16.78 -2.94 4.88
CA ARG A 217 17.29 -3.45 3.60
C ARG A 217 16.68 -4.82 3.25
N ARG A 218 16.66 -5.75 4.20
CA ARG A 218 16.02 -7.08 4.02
C ARG A 218 14.53 -6.97 3.70
N THR A 219 13.81 -6.04 4.33
CA THR A 219 12.40 -5.80 4.04
C THR A 219 12.21 -5.21 2.64
N ALA A 220 13.07 -4.29 2.20
CA ALA A 220 13.04 -3.77 0.83
C ALA A 220 13.21 -4.90 -0.21
N ASP A 221 14.14 -5.81 0.04
CA ASP A 221 14.37 -6.97 -0.85
C ASP A 221 13.23 -7.99 -0.77
N ALA A 222 12.55 -8.12 0.36
CA ALA A 222 11.36 -8.95 0.48
C ALA A 222 10.16 -8.37 -0.29
N ILE A 223 9.93 -7.06 -0.21
CA ILE A 223 8.87 -6.36 -0.96
C ILE A 223 9.05 -6.54 -2.47
N MET A 224 10.29 -6.43 -2.95
CA MET A 224 10.59 -6.59 -4.39
C MET A 224 10.42 -8.03 -4.90
N ARG A 225 10.46 -9.04 -4.02
CA ARG A 225 10.38 -10.46 -4.42
C ARG A 225 8.96 -10.94 -4.73
N ASN A 226 7.92 -10.36 -4.12
CA ASN A 226 6.53 -10.76 -4.40
C ASN A 226 5.59 -9.55 -4.44
N PRO A 227 5.49 -8.85 -5.59
CA PRO A 227 4.67 -7.65 -5.71
C PRO A 227 3.17 -7.90 -5.82
N ALA A 228 2.76 -9.16 -5.99
CA ALA A 228 1.38 -9.53 -6.24
C ALA A 228 0.53 -9.56 -4.95
N VAL A 229 1.14 -9.78 -3.79
CA VAL A 229 0.44 -9.90 -2.51
C VAL A 229 0.77 -8.69 -1.62
N PHE A 230 -0.27 -8.00 -1.16
CA PHE A 230 -0.10 -7.00 -0.10
C PHE A 230 0.39 -7.69 1.17
N CYS A 231 1.67 -7.53 1.48
CA CYS A 231 2.20 -7.91 2.78
C CYS A 231 1.77 -6.86 3.80
N PHE A 232 1.04 -7.28 4.84
CA PHE A 232 0.72 -6.42 5.98
C PHE A 232 2.02 -6.04 6.69
N SER A 233 2.58 -4.89 6.34
CA SER A 233 3.75 -4.32 7.01
C SER A 233 3.50 -2.87 7.37
N GLU A 234 4.19 -2.40 8.40
CA GLU A 234 4.15 -1.00 8.83
C GLU A 234 4.48 -0.02 7.70
N HIS A 235 5.31 -0.43 6.74
CA HIS A 235 5.79 0.41 5.64
C HIS A 235 4.72 0.71 4.58
N PHE A 236 3.66 -0.10 4.53
CA PHE A 236 2.48 0.23 3.73
C PHE A 236 1.42 0.96 4.56
N ARG A 237 1.48 0.86 5.89
CA ARG A 237 0.45 1.39 6.80
C ARG A 237 0.60 2.86 7.10
N TYR A 238 1.83 3.34 7.16
CA TYR A 238 2.12 4.71 7.52
C TYR A 238 2.59 5.50 6.30
N ASP A 239 2.07 6.71 6.15
CA ASP A 239 2.43 7.62 5.06
C ASP A 239 3.65 8.51 5.38
N PHE A 240 4.27 8.29 6.54
CA PHE A 240 5.49 8.97 6.96
C PHE A 240 6.74 8.11 6.77
N LEU A 241 7.90 8.77 6.70
CA LEU A 241 9.20 8.12 6.66
C LEU A 241 9.50 7.32 7.92
N ASN A 242 10.23 6.21 7.76
CA ASN A 242 10.54 5.30 8.86
C ASN A 242 11.58 5.86 9.85
N ILE A 243 12.12 7.06 9.58
CA ILE A 243 13.10 7.75 10.43
C ILE A 243 12.71 9.21 10.65
N ILE A 244 13.11 9.74 11.80
CA ILE A 244 12.97 11.14 12.21
C ILE A 244 14.23 11.56 13.00
N PRO A 245 14.48 12.86 13.17
CA PRO A 245 15.50 13.31 14.09
C PRO A 245 15.15 12.98 15.55
N PHE A 246 16.17 12.90 16.40
CA PHE A 246 15.99 12.98 17.84
C PHE A 246 15.53 14.38 18.25
N ASP A 247 14.77 14.42 19.34
CA ASP A 247 14.30 15.66 19.95
C ASP A 247 15.48 16.55 20.37
N SER A 248 16.51 15.94 20.95
CA SER A 248 17.76 16.62 21.33
C SER A 248 18.50 17.18 20.13
N ALA A 249 18.53 16.48 18.99
CA ALA A 249 19.19 16.94 17.78
C ALA A 249 18.44 18.12 17.14
N LEU A 250 17.11 18.12 17.20
CA LEU A 250 16.31 19.26 16.76
C LEU A 250 16.52 20.49 17.67
N ASP A 251 16.52 20.31 19.01
CA ASP A 251 16.82 21.40 19.95
C ASP A 251 18.23 21.97 19.71
N GLN A 252 19.23 21.09 19.55
CA GLN A 252 20.60 21.50 19.28
C GLN A 252 20.71 22.25 17.94
N LEU A 253 20.00 21.82 16.90
CA LEU A 253 19.96 22.52 15.61
C LEU A 253 19.50 23.97 15.78
N LEU A 254 18.39 24.17 16.51
CA LEU A 254 17.81 25.50 16.73
C LEU A 254 18.76 26.41 17.51
N ARG A 255 19.41 25.87 18.56
CA ARG A 255 20.44 26.61 19.31
C ARG A 255 21.62 27.02 18.42
N MET A 256 22.12 26.12 17.59
CA MET A 256 23.21 26.43 16.65
C MET A 256 22.78 27.48 15.62
N MET A 257 21.58 27.37 15.05
CA MET A 257 21.06 28.37 14.11
C MET A 257 20.97 29.76 14.76
N GLN A 258 20.53 29.85 16.01
CA GLN A 258 20.46 31.12 16.74
C GLN A 258 21.85 31.69 17.02
N LYS A 259 22.77 30.84 17.52
CA LYS A 259 24.16 31.21 17.82
C LYS A 259 24.89 31.75 16.60
N HIS A 260 24.63 31.19 15.43
CA HIS A 260 25.24 31.61 14.16
C HIS A 260 24.46 32.72 13.43
N GLY A 261 23.44 33.32 14.06
CA GLY A 261 22.70 34.45 13.50
C GLY A 261 21.88 34.10 12.25
N ILE A 262 21.54 32.82 12.07
CA ILE A 262 20.67 32.35 10.98
C ILE A 262 19.21 32.68 11.29
N ILE A 263 18.84 32.54 12.57
CA ILE A 263 17.52 32.87 13.13
C ILE A 263 17.69 33.84 14.31
N GLU A 264 16.72 34.73 14.49
CA GLU A 264 16.60 35.61 15.66
C GLU A 264 15.14 35.54 16.13
N GLY A 265 14.91 34.92 17.29
CA GLY A 265 13.58 34.49 17.70
C GLY A 265 12.95 33.57 16.64
N ASP A 266 11.70 33.86 16.26
CA ASP A 266 10.95 33.07 15.28
C ASP A 266 11.18 33.50 13.81
N GLN A 267 12.14 34.40 13.54
CA GLN A 267 12.37 34.95 12.20
C GLN A 267 13.72 34.53 11.59
N LEU A 268 13.69 34.16 10.31
CA LEU A 268 14.87 33.82 9.51
C LEU A 268 15.60 35.10 9.08
N VAL A 269 16.64 35.48 9.85
CA VAL A 269 17.40 36.72 9.66
C VAL A 269 18.33 36.66 8.44
N ALA A 270 18.79 35.46 8.07
CA ALA A 270 19.71 35.26 6.95
C ALA A 270 19.16 35.70 5.57
N SER A 271 17.87 36.04 5.48
CA SER A 271 17.24 36.59 4.26
C SER A 271 17.30 38.11 4.15
N ARG A 272 17.51 38.86 5.24
CA ARG A 272 17.42 40.33 5.26
C ARG A 272 18.76 41.06 5.32
N THR A 273 19.85 40.37 5.66
CA THR A 273 21.13 41.03 5.89
C THR A 273 22.11 40.79 4.74
N ILE A 274 21.86 41.44 3.60
CA ILE A 274 22.98 41.90 2.79
C ILE A 274 23.60 43.06 3.59
N ALA A 275 24.82 42.85 4.07
CA ALA A 275 25.67 43.82 4.76
C ALA A 275 25.25 44.22 6.19
N SER A 276 25.66 43.41 7.18
CA SER A 276 26.17 43.98 8.43
C SER A 276 27.52 43.33 8.71
N ALA A 277 28.55 44.16 8.81
CA ALA A 277 29.94 43.77 8.91
C ALA A 277 30.20 43.01 10.22
N GLY A 278 30.53 41.72 10.12
CA GLY A 278 31.05 40.93 11.25
C GLY A 278 30.56 39.49 11.34
N ALA A 279 29.42 39.13 10.73
CA ALA A 279 28.94 37.74 10.70
C ALA A 279 29.40 37.05 9.40
N ALA A 280 30.08 35.91 9.52
CA ALA A 280 30.47 35.10 8.36
C ALA A 280 29.22 34.77 7.53
N SER A 281 29.15 35.27 6.30
CA SER A 281 28.01 35.01 5.41
C SER A 281 27.94 33.51 5.10
N HIS A 282 26.84 32.87 5.51
CA HIS A 282 26.62 31.45 5.22
C HIS A 282 26.37 31.23 3.71
N PRO A 283 26.81 30.08 3.15
CA PRO A 283 26.56 29.77 1.74
C PRO A 283 25.08 29.81 1.40
N SER A 284 24.74 30.37 0.23
CA SER A 284 23.34 30.46 -0.24
C SER A 284 22.65 29.09 -0.33
N SER A 285 23.42 28.04 -0.61
CA SER A 285 22.95 26.65 -0.58
C SER A 285 22.48 26.22 0.81
N ILE A 286 23.18 26.61 1.88
CA ILE A 286 22.78 26.33 3.26
C ILE A 286 21.52 27.12 3.63
N ILE A 287 21.45 28.41 3.29
CA ILE A 287 20.27 29.23 3.57
C ILE A 287 19.01 28.66 2.91
N LYS A 288 19.13 28.10 1.69
CA LYS A 288 18.01 27.40 1.05
C LYS A 288 17.54 26.19 1.87
N LEU A 289 18.48 25.38 2.38
CA LEU A 289 18.16 24.21 3.21
C LEU A 289 17.54 24.61 4.56
N VAL A 290 18.03 25.69 5.18
CA VAL A 290 17.45 26.24 6.42
C VAL A 290 15.98 26.60 6.19
N ARG A 291 15.64 27.27 5.09
CA ARG A 291 14.24 27.60 4.77
C ARG A 291 13.38 26.35 4.67
N ILE A 292 13.87 25.32 3.97
CA ILE A 292 13.16 24.03 3.88
C ILE A 292 12.91 23.45 5.28
N VAL A 293 13.91 23.48 6.16
CA VAL A 293 13.79 22.96 7.53
C VAL A 293 12.75 23.73 8.34
N ILE A 294 12.82 25.07 8.34
CA ILE A 294 11.89 25.93 9.11
C ILE A 294 10.47 25.82 8.55
N ASP A 295 10.29 25.94 7.23
CA ASP A 295 8.98 25.86 6.58
C ASP A 295 8.34 24.47 6.71
N GLY A 296 9.16 23.41 6.81
CA GLY A 296 8.69 22.05 7.03
C GLY A 296 8.44 21.70 8.50
N MET A 297 9.04 22.41 9.46
CA MET A 297 8.85 22.12 10.89
C MET A 297 7.36 22.18 11.28
N SER A 298 6.63 23.21 10.84
CA SER A 298 5.18 23.35 11.10
C SER A 298 4.32 22.29 10.41
N LYS A 299 4.83 21.67 9.35
CA LYS A 299 4.14 20.60 8.60
C LYS A 299 4.29 19.24 9.26
N PHE A 300 5.44 19.00 9.91
CA PHE A 300 5.78 17.70 10.46
C PHE A 300 5.68 17.63 11.99
N TYR A 301 5.68 18.78 12.68
CA TYR A 301 5.64 18.91 14.13
C TYR A 301 4.57 19.91 14.55
N LEU A 302 3.85 19.58 15.64
CA LEU A 302 2.84 20.45 16.23
C LEU A 302 3.37 21.03 17.53
N SER A 303 3.20 22.33 17.71
CA SER A 303 3.41 22.97 19.02
C SER A 303 2.38 22.45 20.04
N PRO A 304 2.73 22.38 21.34
CA PRO A 304 1.77 22.05 22.38
C PRO A 304 0.60 23.06 22.39
N PRO A 305 -0.64 22.64 22.66
CA PRO A 305 -1.76 23.57 22.80
C PRO A 305 -1.56 24.45 24.04
N GLU A 306 -1.48 25.76 23.83
CA GLU A 306 -1.22 26.76 24.87
C GLU A 306 -2.50 27.12 25.65
N MET A 307 -3.67 27.08 24.99
CA MET A 307 -4.94 27.52 25.58
C MET A 307 -5.84 26.37 26.06
N ALA A 308 -6.63 26.62 27.12
CA ALA A 308 -7.58 25.65 27.67
C ALA A 308 -8.65 25.17 26.65
N ALA A 309 -9.07 26.04 25.73
CA ALA A 309 -9.98 25.69 24.64
C ALA A 309 -9.33 24.74 23.61
N GLN A 310 -8.07 24.97 23.26
CA GLN A 310 -7.30 24.07 22.39
C GLN A 310 -7.08 22.70 23.06
N LYS A 311 -6.84 22.68 24.38
CA LYS A 311 -6.74 21.44 25.16
C LYS A 311 -8.06 20.66 25.20
N ALA A 312 -9.20 21.32 25.21
CA ALA A 312 -10.52 20.68 25.19
C ALA A 312 -10.87 20.05 23.83
N ASP A 313 -10.49 20.69 22.72
CA ASP A 313 -10.62 20.11 21.36
C ASP A 313 -9.66 18.93 21.14
N PHE A 314 -8.47 18.97 21.75
CA PHE A 314 -7.52 17.86 21.75
C PHE A 314 -7.96 16.70 22.66
N ALA A 315 -8.77 16.93 23.70
CA ALA A 315 -9.26 15.88 24.60
C ALA A 315 -10.13 14.82 23.87
N TRP A 316 -10.73 15.17 22.73
CA TRP A 316 -11.45 14.23 21.85
C TRP A 316 -10.52 13.51 20.86
N ARG A 317 -9.28 13.94 20.74
CA ARG A 317 -8.24 13.36 19.90
C ARG A 317 -7.10 12.92 20.80
N ASN A 318 -7.33 11.81 21.52
CA ASN A 318 -6.36 11.25 22.45
C ASN A 318 -4.93 11.36 21.88
N ALA A 319 -3.98 11.80 22.69
CA ALA A 319 -2.56 11.81 22.31
C ALA A 319 -1.96 10.40 22.38
N VAL A 320 -2.69 9.45 22.97
CA VAL A 320 -2.22 8.11 23.29
C VAL A 320 -3.40 7.11 23.26
N ASN A 321 -3.25 5.90 22.73
CA ASN A 321 -4.27 4.85 22.94
C ASN A 321 -4.23 4.34 24.39
N LYS A 322 -5.21 3.49 24.75
CA LYS A 322 -5.33 2.85 26.07
C LYS A 322 -4.12 2.01 26.53
N ASP A 323 -3.17 1.75 25.62
CA ASP A 323 -1.97 0.95 25.84
C ASP A 323 -0.69 1.82 25.94
N GLY A 324 -0.80 3.15 25.90
CA GLY A 324 0.35 4.06 26.00
C GLY A 324 1.04 4.39 24.66
N ASP A 325 0.42 4.06 23.51
CA ASP A 325 0.93 4.43 22.19
C ASP A 325 0.48 5.82 21.72
N LEU A 326 1.45 6.68 21.43
CA LEU A 326 1.31 8.04 20.89
C LEU A 326 0.49 8.11 19.56
N LEU A 327 -0.45 9.09 19.30
CA LEU A 327 -1.34 9.37 18.10
C LEU A 327 -1.05 10.61 17.14
N ARG A 328 -0.56 10.44 15.85
CA ARG A 328 -0.03 11.56 14.95
C ARG A 328 -1.22 12.07 14.23
N THR A 329 -1.07 13.16 13.51
CA THR A 329 -2.11 13.70 12.65
C THR A 329 -1.76 13.45 11.19
N ALA A 330 -2.56 12.62 10.53
CA ALA A 330 -2.62 12.46 9.08
C ALA A 330 -3.54 13.55 8.51
N ASN A 331 -4.31 14.21 9.38
CA ASN A 331 -5.27 15.26 9.06
C ASN A 331 -5.30 16.30 10.20
N THR A 332 -4.36 17.25 10.20
CA THR A 332 -4.67 18.57 10.76
C THR A 332 -5.14 19.46 9.61
N PRO A 333 -6.12 20.36 9.82
CA PRO A 333 -6.53 21.40 8.86
C PRO A 333 -5.41 22.32 8.35
N TRP A 334 -4.16 22.08 8.76
CA TRP A 334 -2.99 22.93 8.59
C TRP A 334 -2.08 22.44 7.46
N SER A 335 -2.41 21.32 6.82
CA SER A 335 -1.75 20.84 5.60
C SER A 335 -2.29 21.51 4.32
N GLU A 336 -3.31 22.36 4.42
CA GLU A 336 -3.68 23.33 3.38
C GLU A 336 -3.18 24.73 3.79
N PRO A 337 -2.75 25.59 2.85
CA PRO A 337 -2.32 26.95 3.15
C PRO A 337 -3.54 27.79 3.55
N CYS A 338 -3.91 27.74 4.83
CA CYS A 338 -4.93 28.62 5.38
C CYS A 338 -4.25 29.86 5.95
N GLY A 339 -4.18 30.92 5.15
CA GLY A 339 -3.91 32.29 5.61
C GLY A 339 -2.50 32.53 6.12
N ALA A 340 -1.77 33.41 5.44
CA ALA A 340 -0.45 33.89 5.85
C ALA A 340 -0.52 34.73 7.13
N SER A 341 -0.73 34.15 8.32
CA SER A 341 -0.60 34.89 9.59
C SER A 341 -0.74 34.04 10.86
N GLU A 342 0.04 32.98 11.09
CA GLU A 342 0.19 32.46 12.46
C GLU A 342 1.65 32.17 12.80
N ARG A 343 2.12 32.84 13.85
CA ARG A 343 3.50 32.79 14.36
C ARG A 343 3.66 31.50 15.18
N VAL A 344 4.72 30.76 14.92
CA VAL A 344 5.10 29.58 15.70
C VAL A 344 5.96 30.04 16.87
N PHE A 345 5.52 29.80 18.11
CA PHE A 345 6.32 30.05 19.32
C PHE A 345 7.29 28.89 19.59
N LEU A 346 8.55 29.22 19.87
CA LEU A 346 9.67 28.30 20.14
C LEU A 346 9.94 28.07 21.64
N GLU A 347 8.93 27.72 22.45
CA GLU A 347 9.18 27.23 23.82
C GLU A 347 8.97 25.71 23.92
N GLY A 348 10.11 24.99 23.92
CA GLY A 348 10.26 23.60 24.37
C GLY A 348 9.58 22.53 23.51
N PRO A 349 10.30 21.87 22.57
CA PRO A 349 9.66 20.89 21.73
C PRO A 349 9.61 19.50 22.38
N TYR A 350 8.39 18.98 22.56
CA TYR A 350 8.12 17.56 22.74
C TYR A 350 7.79 16.97 21.38
N PHE A 351 8.73 16.28 20.74
CA PHE A 351 8.56 15.83 19.36
C PHE A 351 7.96 14.43 19.36
N THR A 352 6.64 14.42 19.43
CA THR A 352 5.93 13.17 19.65
C THR A 352 5.54 12.60 18.29
N ALA A 353 6.23 11.52 17.89
CA ALA A 353 5.82 10.70 16.76
C ALA A 353 4.69 9.82 17.22
N PHE A 354 3.74 9.61 16.33
CA PHE A 354 2.47 9.17 16.81
C PHE A 354 1.70 8.35 15.70
N LYS A 355 0.68 7.55 16.04
CA LYS A 355 0.21 6.32 15.35
C LYS A 355 -1.24 6.44 14.88
N TYR A 356 -1.58 5.95 13.68
CA TYR A 356 -2.97 5.70 13.28
C TYR A 356 -3.31 4.21 13.13
N GLY A 357 -4.49 3.86 13.63
CA GLY A 357 -5.25 2.67 13.25
C GLY A 357 -5.24 1.53 14.26
N ASN A 358 -6.29 0.70 14.24
CA ASN A 358 -6.21 -0.65 14.79
C ASN A 358 -5.52 -1.56 13.74
N ASN A 359 -4.86 -2.61 14.21
CA ASN A 359 -4.08 -3.58 13.44
C ASN A 359 -4.90 -4.54 12.54
N LYS A 360 -6.23 -4.44 12.53
CA LYS A 360 -7.13 -5.44 11.94
C LYS A 360 -7.82 -5.00 10.65
N SER A 361 -7.69 -3.75 10.20
CA SER A 361 -8.41 -3.29 9.00
C SER A 361 -7.67 -2.17 8.27
N TYR A 362 -6.88 -2.57 7.28
CA TYR A 362 -6.27 -1.69 6.28
C TYR A 362 -7.39 -1.26 5.31
N LEU A 363 -8.03 -0.13 5.61
CA LEU A 363 -9.04 0.48 4.76
C LEU A 363 -8.50 1.81 4.26
N ARG A 364 -8.75 2.12 2.98
CA ARG A 364 -8.52 3.43 2.37
C ARG A 364 -9.16 4.48 3.29
N PRO A 365 -8.38 5.42 3.85
CA PRO A 365 -8.93 6.58 4.52
C PRO A 365 -9.87 7.33 3.55
N GLU A 366 -10.94 7.94 4.04
CA GLU A 366 -11.71 8.88 3.21
C GLU A 366 -10.74 9.87 2.56
N ALA A 367 -10.93 10.14 1.27
CA ALA A 367 -10.02 10.92 0.45
C ALA A 367 -9.95 12.36 0.96
N PHE A 368 -9.10 12.61 1.95
CA PHE A 368 -8.51 13.91 2.16
C PHE A 368 -7.44 14.07 1.08
N ASN A 369 -7.29 15.27 0.52
CA ASN A 369 -6.43 15.55 -0.62
C ASN A 369 -4.94 15.30 -0.28
N TRP A 370 -4.45 14.08 -0.51
CA TRP A 370 -3.10 13.69 -0.09
C TRP A 370 -2.08 13.91 -1.21
N GLU A 371 -1.32 14.99 -1.10
CA GLU A 371 -0.07 15.15 -1.86
C GLU A 371 0.94 14.03 -1.48
N PRO A 372 1.90 13.68 -2.35
CA PRO A 372 2.94 12.69 -2.03
C PRO A 372 3.87 13.20 -0.92
N HIS A 373 3.48 12.99 0.34
CA HIS A 373 4.22 13.41 1.54
C HIS A 373 5.66 12.92 1.59
N HIS A 374 5.97 11.79 0.94
CA HIS A 374 7.28 11.15 1.02
C HIS A 374 8.43 11.99 0.44
N GLU A 375 8.25 12.68 -0.70
CA GLU A 375 9.35 13.47 -1.28
C GLU A 375 9.59 14.75 -0.48
N MET A 376 8.54 15.40 0.01
CA MET A 376 8.68 16.56 0.89
C MET A 376 9.33 16.18 2.23
N GLU A 377 8.92 15.08 2.85
CA GLU A 377 9.50 14.62 4.11
C GLU A 377 10.96 14.17 3.92
N LYS A 378 11.30 13.55 2.77
CA LYS A 378 12.69 13.22 2.40
C LYS A 378 13.54 14.48 2.24
N GLU A 379 13.04 15.47 1.50
CA GLU A 379 13.75 16.73 1.26
C GLU A 379 13.97 17.48 2.58
N TRP A 380 12.93 17.53 3.43
CA TRP A 380 13.02 18.11 4.76
C TRP A 380 14.08 17.41 5.62
N LEU A 381 14.03 16.07 5.71
CA LEU A 381 14.95 15.31 6.55
C LEU A 381 16.40 15.37 6.03
N ALA A 382 16.60 15.32 4.71
CA ALA A 382 17.92 15.51 4.10
C ALA A 382 18.47 16.93 4.35
N SER A 383 17.59 17.94 4.31
CA SER A 383 17.95 19.33 4.62
C SER A 383 18.32 19.49 6.09
N PHE A 384 17.55 18.88 7.00
CA PHE A 384 17.84 18.84 8.43
C PHE A 384 19.26 18.30 8.68
N VAL A 385 19.56 17.11 8.16
CA VAL A 385 20.89 16.48 8.36
C VAL A 385 22.01 17.36 7.82
N ARG A 386 21.85 17.91 6.61
CA ARG A 386 22.89 18.76 6.00
C ARG A 386 23.15 20.03 6.78
N VAL A 387 22.10 20.71 7.25
CA VAL A 387 22.25 21.94 8.04
C VAL A 387 22.86 21.61 9.40
N TYR A 388 22.40 20.53 10.05
CA TYR A 388 22.96 20.07 11.32
C TYR A 388 24.47 19.83 11.21
N ARG A 389 24.92 19.03 10.24
CA ARG A 389 26.34 18.73 10.04
C ARG A 389 27.17 19.96 9.65
N TYR A 390 26.60 20.87 8.89
CA TYR A 390 27.27 22.14 8.56
C TYR A 390 27.52 22.97 9.82
N LEU A 391 26.51 23.14 10.67
CA LEU A 391 26.61 23.93 11.89
C LEU A 391 27.51 23.25 12.92
N GLU A 392 27.42 21.93 13.07
CA GLU A 392 28.31 21.14 13.92
C GLU A 392 29.79 21.35 13.54
N ASN A 393 30.10 21.43 12.25
CA ASN A 393 31.45 21.70 11.76
C ASN A 393 31.92 23.14 11.98
N LEU A 394 31.01 24.10 12.19
CA LEU A 394 31.38 25.47 12.58
C LEU A 394 31.67 25.59 14.08
N GLU A 395 31.19 24.65 14.89
CA GLU A 395 31.47 24.60 16.33
C GLU A 395 32.78 23.89 16.67
N ARG A 396 33.33 23.12 15.73
CA ARG A 396 34.65 22.48 15.81
C ARG A 396 35.74 23.43 15.32
#